data_AF-A0A7K0RB61-F1
#
_entry.id   AF-A0A7K0RB61-F1
#
_cell.length_a   1.000
_cell.length_b   1.000
_cell.length_c   1.000
_cell.angle_alpha   90.00
_cell.angle_beta   90.00
_cell.angle_gamma   90.00
#
_symmetry.space_group_name_H-M   'P 1'
#
loop_
_entity.id
_entity.type
_entity.pdbx_description
1 polymer ?
#
loop_
_entity_poly.entity_id
_entity_poly.type
_entity_poly.pdbx_seq_one_letter_code
_entity_poly.pdbx_strand_id
1 'polypeptide(L)'
;MRAPSGELFSLHRPIVLGRTPRTPLGPFDRVLLLTWPGEDREVSATHVMLEQVETRVVITDLGSANGTRVRVPGQQPRRLAPHETFTASGEATVEFGHSGRIMVIPARSAPSA
;
A
#
# COMPACT_ATOMS: atom_id res chain seq x y z
N MET A 1 -5.68 -3.28 6.03
CA MET A 1 -5.81 -2.09 5.17
C MET A 1 -7.27 -1.70 5.09
N ARG A 2 -7.58 -0.41 5.15
CA ARG A 2 -8.92 0.13 4.95
C ARG A 2 -8.96 0.90 3.63
N ALA A 3 -9.86 0.50 2.73
CA ALA A 3 -10.12 1.20 1.48
C ALA A 3 -11.04 2.43 1.71
N PRO A 4 -11.14 3.38 0.76
CA PRO A 4 -12.04 4.53 0.87
C PRO A 4 -13.51 4.14 1.05
N SER A 5 -13.92 3.01 0.46
CA SER A 5 -15.26 2.43 0.64
C SER A 5 -15.55 2.03 2.08
N GLY A 6 -14.55 2.07 2.96
CA GLY A 6 -14.61 1.63 4.34
C GLY A 6 -14.30 0.15 4.51
N GLU A 7 -14.16 -0.60 3.41
CA GLU A 7 -13.85 -2.03 3.41
C GLU A 7 -12.50 -2.31 4.05
N LEU A 8 -12.46 -3.34 4.90
CA LEU A 8 -11.26 -3.79 5.59
C LEU A 8 -10.70 -5.03 4.89
N PHE A 9 -9.48 -4.91 4.39
CA PHE A 9 -8.71 -6.00 3.81
C PHE A 9 -7.60 -6.43 4.78
N SER A 10 -7.55 -7.73 5.09
CA SER A 10 -6.41 -8.31 5.81
C SER A 10 -5.25 -8.55 4.84
N LEU A 11 -4.03 -8.10 5.21
CA LEU A 11 -2.82 -8.33 4.44
C LEU A 11 -2.24 -9.73 4.74
N HIS A 12 -2.99 -10.79 4.44
CA HIS A 12 -2.48 -12.17 4.56
C HIS A 12 -1.52 -12.56 3.43
N ARG A 13 -1.57 -11.82 2.33
CA ARG A 13 -0.67 -11.90 1.18
C ARG A 13 -0.46 -10.47 0.66
N PRO A 14 0.60 -10.21 -0.12
CA PRO A 14 0.84 -8.87 -0.64
C PRO A 14 -0.35 -8.38 -1.45
N ILE A 15 -0.68 -7.10 -1.29
CA ILE A 15 -1.74 -6.42 -2.02
C ILE A 15 -1.09 -5.43 -2.98
N VAL A 16 -1.47 -5.48 -4.25
CA VAL A 16 -1.02 -4.54 -5.28
C VAL A 16 -2.21 -3.70 -5.70
N LEU A 17 -2.06 -2.39 -5.59
CA LEU A 17 -3.08 -1.40 -5.91
C LEU A 17 -2.70 -0.61 -7.16
N GLY A 18 -3.70 -0.30 -7.97
CA GLY A 18 -3.56 0.58 -9.12
C GLY A 18 -4.84 0.63 -9.95
N ARG A 19 -4.84 1.39 -11.05
CA ARG A 19 -6.01 1.51 -11.93
C ARG A 19 -6.28 0.24 -12.76
N THR A 20 -5.21 -0.45 -13.16
CA THR A 20 -5.26 -1.70 -13.93
C THR A 20 -4.10 -2.58 -13.46
N PRO A 21 -4.15 -3.04 -12.20
CA PRO A 21 -3.01 -3.62 -11.51
C PRO A 21 -2.57 -4.93 -12.16
N ARG A 22 -1.26 -5.15 -12.17
CA ARG A 22 -0.61 -6.37 -12.65
C ARG A 22 0.33 -6.89 -11.59
N THR A 23 0.56 -8.20 -11.60
CA THR A 23 1.57 -8.82 -10.74
C THR A 23 2.95 -8.24 -11.05
N PRO A 24 3.64 -7.65 -10.05
CA PRO A 24 5.01 -7.18 -10.22
C PRO A 24 5.96 -8.34 -10.52
N LEU A 25 7.05 -8.06 -11.22
CA LEU A 25 8.11 -9.04 -11.46
C LEU A 25 8.84 -9.35 -10.14
N GLY A 26 9.00 -10.63 -9.78
CA GLY A 26 9.71 -11.05 -8.57
C GLY A 26 9.10 -12.29 -7.90
N PRO A 27 9.72 -12.79 -6.80
CA PRO A 27 9.27 -13.97 -6.08
C PRO A 27 8.10 -13.63 -5.13
N PHE A 28 6.99 -13.14 -5.67
CA PHE A 28 5.79 -12.86 -4.88
C PHE A 28 4.85 -14.06 -4.92
N ASP A 29 4.71 -14.76 -3.80
CA ASP A 29 3.70 -15.81 -3.66
C ASP A 29 2.31 -15.19 -3.68
N ARG A 30 1.63 -15.33 -4.84
CA ARG A 30 0.23 -14.93 -5.09
C ARG A 30 -0.11 -13.56 -4.50
N VAL A 31 0.02 -12.50 -5.30
CA VAL A 31 -0.47 -11.17 -4.92
C VAL A 31 -1.99 -11.05 -5.09
N LEU A 32 -2.63 -10.26 -4.22
CA LEU A 32 -3.99 -9.80 -4.45
C LEU A 32 -3.94 -8.50 -5.27
N LEU A 33 -4.51 -8.51 -6.47
CA LEU A 33 -4.64 -7.33 -7.31
C LEU A 33 -5.94 -6.61 -6.96
N LEU A 34 -5.83 -5.38 -6.46
CA LEU A 34 -6.99 -4.54 -6.13
C LEU A 34 -7.03 -3.32 -7.04
N THR A 35 -8.09 -3.25 -7.83
CA THR A 35 -8.34 -2.10 -8.70
C THR A 35 -8.82 -0.92 -7.87
N TRP A 36 -8.16 0.22 -8.02
CA TRP A 36 -8.64 1.47 -7.43
C TRP A 36 -9.92 1.92 -8.16
N PRO A 37 -11.03 2.18 -7.45
CA PRO A 37 -12.27 2.58 -8.09
C PRO A 37 -12.17 3.98 -8.70
N GLY A 38 -12.82 4.17 -9.86
CA GLY A 38 -12.94 5.45 -10.55
C GLY A 38 -11.98 5.65 -11.71
N GLU A 39 -12.14 6.77 -12.42
CA GLU A 39 -11.32 7.16 -13.58
C GLU A 39 -10.11 8.02 -13.18
N ASP A 40 -9.59 7.88 -11.96
CA ASP A 40 -8.45 8.66 -11.48
C ASP A 40 -7.22 8.36 -12.35
N ARG A 41 -6.96 9.26 -13.31
CA ARG A 41 -5.88 9.11 -14.28
C ARG A 41 -4.50 9.23 -13.61
N GLU A 42 -4.45 9.86 -12.45
CA GLU A 42 -3.24 10.09 -11.65
C GLU A 42 -2.83 8.83 -10.88
N VAL A 43 -3.73 7.86 -10.71
CA VAL A 43 -3.38 6.53 -10.23
C VAL A 43 -2.78 5.71 -11.38
N SER A 44 -1.50 5.36 -11.24
CA SER A 44 -0.79 4.47 -12.17
C SER A 44 -1.47 3.10 -12.31
N ALA A 45 -1.24 2.42 -13.44
CA ALA A 45 -1.82 1.11 -13.73
C ALA A 45 -1.53 0.10 -12.61
N THR A 46 -0.25 0.01 -12.23
CA THR A 46 0.26 -0.68 -11.03
C THR A 46 1.00 0.38 -10.22
N HIS A 47 0.52 0.74 -9.03
CA HIS A 47 0.97 1.94 -8.32
C HIS A 47 1.79 1.61 -7.07
N VAL A 48 1.21 0.83 -6.16
CA VAL A 48 1.81 0.57 -4.85
C VAL A 48 1.56 -0.87 -4.44
N MET A 49 2.55 -1.48 -3.79
CA MET A 49 2.43 -2.77 -3.13
C MET A 49 2.46 -2.59 -1.61
N LEU A 50 1.63 -3.37 -0.93
CA LEU A 50 1.54 -3.43 0.52
C LEU A 50 1.76 -4.86 0.96
N GLU A 51 2.63 -5.07 1.92
CA GLU A 51 2.92 -6.39 2.47
C GLU A 51 2.98 -6.33 3.99
N GLN A 52 2.39 -7.31 4.66
CA GLN A 52 2.59 -7.49 6.09
C GLN A 52 3.87 -8.31 6.31
N VAL A 53 4.84 -7.74 7.02
CA VAL A 53 6.05 -8.43 7.45
C VAL A 53 6.11 -8.36 8.96
N GLU A 54 5.91 -9.50 9.62
CA GLU A 54 5.82 -9.61 11.08
C GLU A 54 4.79 -8.64 11.67
N THR A 55 5.24 -7.58 12.36
CA THR A 55 4.45 -6.53 13.02
C THR A 55 4.48 -5.21 12.25
N ARG A 56 4.90 -5.22 10.99
CA ARG A 56 5.10 -4.04 10.17
C ARG A 56 4.39 -4.18 8.84
N VAL A 57 4.05 -3.05 8.24
CA VAL A 57 3.57 -2.99 6.86
C VAL A 57 4.66 -2.38 5.99
N VAL A 58 5.10 -3.13 5.00
CA VAL A 58 6.03 -2.69 3.96
C VAL A 58 5.20 -2.09 2.83
N ILE A 59 5.53 -0.85 2.46
CA ILE A 59 4.88 -0.06 1.41
C ILE A 59 5.93 0.19 0.34
N THR A 60 5.67 -0.27 -0.88
CA THR A 60 6.61 -0.13 -2.00
C THR A 60 5.94 0.61 -3.14
N ASP A 61 6.51 1.74 -3.55
CA ASP A 61 6.10 2.39 -4.80
C ASP A 61 6.54 1.53 -5.99
N LEU A 62 5.65 1.24 -6.93
CA LEU A 62 5.92 0.32 -8.05
C LEU A 62 6.35 1.04 -9.33
N GLY A 63 6.94 2.23 -9.20
CA GLY A 63 7.32 3.08 -10.33
C GLY A 63 6.18 3.99 -10.76
N SER A 64 5.46 4.56 -9.80
CA SER A 64 4.31 5.40 -10.08
C SER A 64 4.71 6.75 -10.70
N ALA A 65 3.86 7.29 -11.59
CA ALA A 65 4.13 8.56 -12.26
C ALA A 65 4.11 9.76 -11.29
N ASN A 66 3.18 9.74 -10.32
CA ASN A 66 2.95 10.85 -9.40
C ASN A 66 3.55 10.63 -8.00
N GLY A 67 4.15 9.46 -7.76
CA GLY A 67 4.72 9.07 -6.48
C GLY A 67 3.68 8.63 -5.45
N THR A 68 4.16 7.91 -4.45
CA THR A 68 3.38 7.49 -3.28
C THR A 68 3.74 8.36 -2.07
N ARG A 69 2.76 8.86 -1.31
CA ARG A 69 3.01 9.62 -0.07
C ARG A 69 2.55 8.84 1.15
N VAL A 70 3.43 8.68 2.13
CA VAL A 70 3.17 7.98 3.39
C VAL A 70 3.13 8.99 4.53
N ARG A 71 2.09 8.90 5.36
CA ARG A 71 1.91 9.72 6.56
C ARG A 71 1.78 8.82 7.77
N VAL A 72 2.73 8.92 8.69
CA VAL A 72 2.70 8.25 10.00
C VAL A 72 2.38 9.30 11.07
N PRO A 73 1.42 9.09 11.97
CA PRO A 73 1.14 10.03 13.05
C PRO A 73 2.40 10.39 13.85
N GLY A 74 2.61 11.68 14.06
CA GLY A 74 3.80 12.20 14.77
C GLY A 74 5.09 12.25 13.94
N GLN A 75 5.08 11.84 12.67
CA GLN A 75 6.23 11.95 11.77
C GLN A 75 5.95 12.93 10.63
N GLN A 76 7.01 13.47 10.03
CA GLN A 76 6.88 14.25 8.81
C GLN A 76 6.42 13.34 7.65
N PRO A 77 5.46 13.77 6.81
CA PRO A 77 5.06 13.03 5.63
C PRO A 77 6.26 12.75 4.71
N ARG A 78 6.37 11.53 4.20
CA ARG A 78 7.42 11.15 3.25
C ARG A 78 6.81 10.81 1.90
N ARG A 79 7.37 11.37 0.84
CA ARG A 79 7.07 10.96 -0.55
C ARG A 79 8.12 9.93 -0.96
N LEU A 80 7.65 8.80 -1.44
CA LEU A 80 8.48 7.72 -1.96
C LEU A 80 8.85 8.01 -3.41
N ALA A 81 10.13 7.85 -3.73
CA ALA A 81 10.63 7.79 -5.08
C ALA A 81 10.17 6.49 -5.78
N PRO A 82 10.22 6.42 -7.12
CA PRO A 82 9.99 5.18 -7.86
C PRO A 82 10.79 4.01 -7.30
N HIS A 83 10.13 2.87 -7.05
CA HIS A 83 10.73 1.66 -6.48
C HIS A 83 11.24 1.77 -5.05
N GLU A 84 11.00 2.90 -4.38
CA GLU A 84 11.39 3.08 -3.01
C GLU A 84 10.44 2.36 -2.06
N THR A 85 11.02 1.81 -1.00
CA THR A 85 10.30 1.09 0.05
C THR A 85 10.26 1.90 1.35
N PHE A 86 9.13 1.85 2.03
CA PHE A 86 8.92 2.38 3.36
C PHE A 86 8.35 1.31 4.29
N THR A 87 8.90 1.20 5.50
CA THR A 87 8.39 0.26 6.50
C THR A 87 7.67 1.04 7.60
N ALA A 88 6.37 0.78 7.76
CA ALA A 88 5.55 1.34 8.82
C ALA A 88 5.41 0.35 9.98
N SER A 89 5.89 0.73 11.16
CA SER A 89 5.71 -0.04 12.41
C SER A 89 4.43 0.30 13.17
N GLY A 90 3.64 1.26 12.67
CA GLY A 90 2.38 1.70 13.25
C GLY A 90 1.37 2.05 12.16
N GLU A 91 0.25 2.63 12.57
CA GLU A 91 -0.74 3.13 11.61
C GLU A 91 -0.10 4.11 10.63
N ALA A 92 -0.37 3.92 9.35
CA ALA A 92 0.06 4.83 8.31
C ALA A 92 -1.07 5.06 7.31
N THR A 93 -1.19 6.30 6.86
CA THR A 93 -2.01 6.66 5.71
C THR A 93 -1.13 6.67 4.47
N VAL A 94 -1.51 5.91 3.44
CA VAL A 94 -0.84 5.87 2.15
C VAL A 94 -1.72 6.60 1.14
N GLU A 95 -1.13 7.60 0.48
CA GLU A 95 -1.78 8.44 -0.51
C GLU A 95 -1.11 8.25 -1.87
N PHE A 96 -1.89 8.17 -2.94
CA PHE A 96 -1.42 7.91 -4.29
C PHE A 96 -2.37 8.51 -5.33
N GLY A 97 -1.84 9.00 -6.45
CA GLY A 97 -2.64 9.77 -7.40
C GLY A 97 -3.27 11.02 -6.75
N HIS A 98 -4.41 11.47 -7.26
CA HIS A 98 -5.10 12.66 -6.74
C HIS A 98 -5.89 12.35 -5.47
N SER A 99 -6.71 11.30 -5.55
CA SER A 99 -7.73 10.97 -4.56
C SER A 99 -7.43 9.68 -3.80
N GLY A 100 -6.41 8.93 -4.23
CA GLY A 100 -6.03 7.67 -3.64
C GLY A 100 -5.61 7.84 -2.19
N ARG A 101 -6.37 7.28 -1.26
CA ARG A 101 -6.01 7.24 0.16
C ARG A 101 -6.49 5.94 0.81
N ILE A 102 -5.57 5.24 1.44
CA ILE A 102 -5.86 4.06 2.25
C ILE A 102 -5.18 4.18 3.60
N MET A 103 -5.73 3.47 4.58
CA MET A 103 -5.10 3.32 5.89
C MET A 103 -4.54 1.92 6.04
N VAL A 104 -3.28 1.80 6.43
CA VAL A 104 -2.67 0.53 6.81
C VAL A 104 -2.43 0.54 8.30
N ILE A 105 -2.80 -0.57 8.94
CA ILE A 105 -2.60 -0.80 10.36
C ILE A 105 -1.88 -2.15 10.42
N PRO A 106 -0.65 -2.21 10.94
CA PRO A 106 0.04 -3.47 11.10
C PRO A 106 -0.77 -4.41 11.97
N ALA A 107 -0.78 -5.69 11.60
CA ALA A 107 -1.32 -6.71 12.48
C ALA A 107 -0.55 -6.69 13.80
N ARG A 108 -1.27 -6.71 14.93
CA ARG A 108 -0.63 -7.01 16.21
C ARG A 108 -0.17 -8.47 16.14
N SER A 109 1.02 -8.78 16.63
CA SER A 109 1.36 -10.17 16.91
C SER A 109 0.29 -10.74 17.83
N ALA A 110 -0.36 -11.83 17.43
CA ALA A 110 -1.01 -12.66 18.42
C ALA A 110 0.08 -13.11 19.41
N PRO A 111 -0.17 -13.11 20.74
CA PRO A 111 0.75 -13.77 21.65
C PRO A 111 0.92 -15.22 21.17
N SER A 112 2.16 -15.67 21.02
CA SER A 112 2.42 -17.09 20.83
C SER A 112 1.84 -17.81 22.05
N ALA A 113 0.83 -18.64 21.82
CA ALA A 113 0.32 -19.56 22.83
C ALA A 113 1.39 -20.60 23.21
#